data_AF-A0A523P9I1-F1
#
_entry.id   AF-A0A523P9I1-F1
#
_cell.length_a   1.000
_cell.length_b   1.000
_cell.length_c   1.000
_cell.angle_alpha   90.00
_cell.angle_beta   90.00
_cell.angle_gamma   90.00
#
_symmetry.space_group_name_H-M   'P 1'
#
loop_
_entity.id
_entity.type
_entity.pdbx_description
1 polymer ?
#
loop_
_entity_poly.entity_id
_entity_poly.type
_entity_poly.pdbx_seq_one_letter_code
_entity_poly.pdbx_strand_id
1 'polypeptide(L)'
;MADLRRRLVPLALSITLPAVLEAAQTLPGELEELSGLDRVELELTLADAIELALANNLDLQIAEEETSIAEFDYLGSWGAFEWVFDASASYTDAERIFGPSPQIPGGTTFEGETAAFNMDFTRPLRTGGSFVAHFDSTEQINQTIGSTDDPDTFDDTLRFSYVQPLRRGAWRKYATSSQREREIQFAQQLEARRSARQDLLLSVYNAYWGLVSAREQRGVADSALDLGLEQLQQNQRRL
;
A
#
# COMPACT_ATOMS: atom_id res chain seq x y z
N MET A 1 37.27 -9.64 -42.33
CA MET A 1 37.01 -8.19 -42.29
C MET A 1 35.98 -7.95 -41.20
N ALA A 2 36.44 -7.30 -40.11
CA ALA A 2 35.74 -6.43 -39.17
C ALA A 2 34.34 -6.82 -38.65
N ASP A 3 33.99 -6.66 -37.38
CA ASP A 3 34.70 -6.56 -36.11
C ASP A 3 33.58 -6.64 -35.08
N LEU A 4 33.57 -7.70 -34.26
CA LEU A 4 32.53 -7.97 -33.26
C LEU A 4 33.16 -7.76 -31.89
N ARG A 5 33.09 -6.54 -31.35
CA ARG A 5 33.48 -6.25 -29.95
C ARG A 5 32.56 -5.19 -29.33
N ARG A 6 31.45 -5.65 -28.76
CA ARG A 6 30.60 -4.86 -27.86
C ARG A 6 31.19 -4.97 -26.45
N ARG A 7 31.82 -3.89 -25.97
CA ARG A 7 32.34 -3.77 -24.60
C ARG A 7 31.28 -3.19 -23.67
N LEU A 8 31.14 -3.82 -22.51
CA LEU A 8 30.57 -3.26 -21.27
C LEU A 8 31.49 -2.13 -20.74
N VAL A 9 30.91 -1.06 -20.18
CA VAL A 9 31.25 -0.39 -18.90
C VAL A 9 30.25 0.76 -18.67
N PRO A 10 29.67 0.91 -17.46
CA PRO A 10 28.80 2.04 -17.10
C PRO A 10 29.62 3.25 -16.67
N LEU A 11 29.20 4.47 -17.03
CA LEU A 11 29.85 5.70 -16.56
C LEU A 11 28.84 6.60 -15.87
N ALA A 12 29.11 6.88 -14.60
CA ALA A 12 28.38 7.77 -13.73
C ALA A 12 28.32 9.19 -14.31
N LEU A 13 27.13 9.77 -14.39
CA LEU A 13 26.93 11.16 -14.78
C LEU A 13 26.91 12.03 -13.52
N SER A 14 28.08 12.43 -13.06
CA SER A 14 28.26 13.54 -12.13
C SER A 14 28.09 14.86 -12.91
N ILE A 15 26.91 15.48 -12.81
CA ILE A 15 26.67 16.80 -13.42
C ILE A 15 27.38 17.85 -12.55
N THR A 16 28.51 18.32 -13.05
CA THR A 16 29.24 19.46 -12.50
C THR A 16 28.47 20.76 -12.69
N LEU A 17 28.55 21.62 -11.68
CA LEU A 17 27.79 22.86 -11.48
C LEU A 17 28.08 24.09 -12.38
N PRO A 18 29.05 24.16 -13.34
CA PRO A 18 29.32 25.46 -13.98
C PRO A 18 28.44 25.75 -15.22
N ALA A 19 27.72 24.77 -15.77
CA ALA A 19 26.95 24.97 -17.01
C ALA A 19 25.60 25.72 -16.82
N VAL A 20 25.09 25.82 -15.60
CA VAL A 20 23.85 26.54 -15.30
C VAL A 20 24.06 28.06 -15.26
N LEU A 21 25.29 28.52 -15.00
CA LEU A 21 25.58 29.94 -14.84
C LEU A 21 25.66 30.70 -16.18
N GLU A 22 25.98 29.98 -17.27
CA GLU A 22 26.16 30.58 -18.61
C GLU A 22 24.83 30.71 -19.38
N ALA A 23 23.84 29.86 -19.08
CA ALA A 23 22.49 29.95 -19.67
C ALA A 23 21.66 31.13 -19.12
N ALA A 24 22.08 31.74 -18.00
CA ALA A 24 21.36 32.87 -17.38
C ALA A 24 21.62 34.22 -18.07
N GLN A 25 22.65 34.34 -18.92
CA GLN A 25 23.06 35.64 -19.48
C GLN A 25 22.51 35.93 -20.90
N THR A 26 21.89 34.96 -21.57
CA THR A 26 21.45 35.09 -22.97
C THR A 26 19.93 35.19 -23.19
N LEU A 27 19.14 35.29 -22.12
CA LEU A 27 17.66 35.32 -22.23
C LEU A 27 16.98 36.61 -21.73
N PRO A 28 17.43 37.83 -22.11
CA PRO A 28 16.67 39.05 -21.80
C PRO A 28 15.40 39.23 -22.68
N GLY A 29 15.18 38.38 -23.71
CA GLY A 29 14.05 38.52 -24.65
C GLY A 29 12.83 37.62 -24.39
N GLU A 30 13.00 36.49 -23.69
CA GLU A 30 11.92 35.49 -23.53
C GLU A 30 11.03 35.74 -22.29
N LEU A 31 11.37 36.73 -21.47
CA LEU A 31 10.59 37.12 -20.30
C LEU A 31 9.41 38.05 -20.64
N GLU A 32 9.44 38.73 -21.79
CA GLU A 32 8.32 39.59 -22.22
C GLU A 32 7.13 38.78 -22.76
N GLU A 33 7.35 37.62 -23.35
CA GLU A 33 6.27 36.84 -23.98
C GLU A 33 5.34 36.15 -22.97
N LEU A 34 5.81 35.94 -21.72
CA LEU A 34 4.98 35.46 -20.61
C LEU A 34 4.23 36.58 -19.87
N SER A 35 4.43 37.85 -20.25
CA SER A 35 3.73 39.00 -19.65
C SER A 35 2.31 39.19 -20.17
N GLY A 36 1.95 38.54 -21.28
CA GLY A 36 0.65 38.63 -21.93
C GLY A 36 -0.40 37.62 -21.46
N LEU A 37 -0.07 36.74 -20.50
CA LEU A 37 -1.09 35.95 -19.83
C LEU A 37 -1.84 36.87 -18.88
N ASP A 38 -3.15 37.02 -19.13
CA ASP A 38 -4.11 37.77 -18.33
C ASP A 38 -3.86 37.49 -16.84
N ARG A 39 -3.08 38.36 -16.17
CA ARG A 39 -2.73 38.19 -14.77
C ARG A 39 -3.98 38.54 -13.99
N VAL A 40 -4.80 37.53 -13.74
CA VAL A 40 -5.89 37.64 -12.78
C VAL A 40 -5.22 37.86 -11.42
N GLU A 41 -5.12 39.12 -10.99
CA GLU A 41 -4.69 39.47 -9.65
C GLU A 41 -5.76 38.96 -8.67
N LEU A 42 -5.49 37.80 -8.08
CA LEU A 42 -6.31 37.28 -7.00
C LEU A 42 -6.00 38.07 -5.72
N GLU A 43 -6.99 38.80 -5.24
CA GLU A 43 -6.99 39.36 -3.89
C GLU A 43 -7.17 38.21 -2.88
N LEU A 44 -6.05 37.62 -2.45
CA LEU A 44 -6.03 36.56 -1.43
C LEU A 44 -5.79 37.16 -0.05
N THR A 45 -6.70 36.92 0.90
CA THR A 45 -6.39 37.06 2.31
C THR A 45 -5.57 35.87 2.80
N LEU A 46 -4.92 36.00 3.97
CA LEU A 46 -4.20 34.87 4.58
C LEU A 46 -5.14 33.69 4.87
N ALA A 47 -6.38 33.96 5.26
CA ALA A 47 -7.37 32.92 5.52
C ALA A 47 -7.73 32.16 4.23
N ASP A 48 -7.96 32.87 3.13
CA ASP A 48 -8.25 32.27 1.83
C ASP A 48 -7.06 31.43 1.33
N ALA A 49 -5.82 31.90 1.54
CA ALA A 49 -4.63 31.16 1.19
C ALA A 49 -4.50 29.84 1.98
N ILE A 50 -4.85 29.86 3.27
CA ILE A 50 -4.88 28.66 4.12
C ILE A 50 -5.98 27.69 3.66
N GLU A 51 -7.19 28.18 3.40
CA GLU A 51 -8.29 27.34 2.94
C GLU A 51 -7.97 26.68 1.60
N LEU A 52 -7.44 27.46 0.64
CA LEU A 52 -7.03 26.95 -0.66
C LEU A 52 -5.94 25.87 -0.54
N ALA A 53 -4.96 26.08 0.36
CA ALA A 53 -3.89 25.14 0.60
C ALA A 53 -4.40 23.85 1.30
N LEU A 54 -5.24 23.96 2.33
CA LEU A 54 -5.80 22.80 3.01
C LEU A 54 -6.68 21.95 2.09
N ALA A 55 -7.39 22.58 1.15
CA ALA A 55 -8.24 21.87 0.20
C ALA A 55 -7.46 21.16 -0.92
N ASN A 56 -6.36 21.75 -1.39
CA ASN A 56 -5.68 21.31 -2.62
C ASN A 56 -4.26 20.75 -2.40
N ASN A 57 -3.75 20.70 -1.17
CA ASN A 57 -2.42 20.16 -0.93
C ASN A 57 -2.41 18.63 -1.03
N LEU A 58 -1.68 18.11 -2.03
CA LEU A 58 -1.56 16.68 -2.28
C LEU A 58 -0.83 15.93 -1.18
N ASP A 59 0.16 16.55 -0.51
CA ASP A 59 0.91 15.91 0.57
C ASP A 59 0.01 15.63 1.79
N LEU A 60 -0.91 16.56 2.11
CA LEU A 60 -1.90 16.37 3.15
C LEU A 60 -2.91 15.28 2.78
N GLN A 61 -3.35 15.23 1.52
CA GLN A 61 -4.21 14.15 1.03
C GLN A 61 -3.52 12.79 1.11
N ILE A 62 -2.23 12.70 0.76
CA ILE A 62 -1.43 11.49 0.94
C ILE A 62 -1.39 11.09 2.42
N ALA A 63 -1.11 12.02 3.33
CA ALA A 63 -1.08 11.73 4.76
C ALA A 63 -2.46 11.28 5.32
N GLU A 64 -3.56 11.76 4.74
CA GLU A 64 -4.92 11.30 5.04
C GLU A 64 -5.16 9.86 4.57
N GLU A 65 -4.75 9.54 3.35
CA GLU A 65 -4.86 8.17 2.81
C GLU A 65 -3.97 7.19 3.58
N GLU A 66 -2.73 7.57 3.91
CA GLU A 66 -1.83 6.75 4.73
C GLU A 66 -2.42 6.47 6.12
N THR A 67 -3.11 7.45 6.71
CA THR A 67 -3.81 7.25 7.99
C THR A 67 -4.96 6.25 7.83
N SER A 68 -5.72 6.34 6.73
CA SER A 68 -6.83 5.42 6.44
C SER A 68 -6.33 4.00 6.19
N ILE A 69 -5.22 3.83 5.47
CA ILE A 69 -4.55 2.54 5.26
C ILE A 69 -4.16 1.93 6.62
N ALA A 70 -3.53 2.71 7.49
CA ALA A 70 -3.12 2.23 8.81
C ALA A 70 -4.32 1.86 9.71
N GLU A 71 -5.44 2.57 9.57
CA GLU A 71 -6.69 2.21 10.24
C GLU A 71 -7.21 0.86 9.76
N PHE A 72 -7.30 0.65 8.44
CA PHE A 72 -7.75 -0.62 7.87
C PHE A 72 -6.79 -1.77 8.18
N ASP A 73 -5.48 -1.53 8.23
CA ASP A 73 -4.50 -2.53 8.66
C ASP A 73 -4.71 -2.92 10.13
N TYR A 74 -4.95 -1.94 11.00
CA TYR A 74 -5.27 -2.18 12.40
C TYR A 74 -6.58 -2.99 12.54
N LEU A 75 -7.65 -2.56 11.89
CA LEU A 75 -8.94 -3.27 11.94
C LEU A 75 -8.83 -4.68 11.34
N GLY A 76 -8.21 -4.81 10.17
CA GLY A 76 -8.01 -6.08 9.47
C GLY A 76 -7.15 -7.06 10.27
N SER A 77 -6.25 -6.59 11.12
CA SER A 77 -5.48 -7.49 11.99
C SER A 77 -6.33 -8.25 13.01
N TRP A 78 -7.51 -7.75 13.36
CA TRP A 78 -8.44 -8.47 14.22
C TRP A 78 -9.11 -9.65 13.52
N GLY A 79 -9.11 -9.69 12.18
CA GLY A 79 -9.55 -10.81 11.37
C GLY A 79 -8.83 -12.12 11.69
N ALA A 80 -7.60 -12.05 12.23
CA ALA A 80 -6.85 -13.22 12.69
C ALA A 80 -7.53 -14.00 13.85
N PHE A 81 -8.55 -13.43 14.51
CA PHE A 81 -9.31 -14.11 15.59
C PHE A 81 -10.78 -14.40 15.22
N GLU A 82 -11.10 -14.23 13.94
CA GLU A 82 -12.43 -14.56 13.43
C GLU A 82 -12.58 -16.06 13.20
N TRP A 83 -13.82 -16.48 12.94
CA TRP A 83 -14.11 -17.85 12.55
C TRP A 83 -13.73 -18.03 11.10
N VAL A 84 -12.91 -19.04 10.82
CA VAL A 84 -12.62 -19.51 9.47
C VAL A 84 -13.45 -20.76 9.26
N PHE A 85 -14.21 -20.75 8.17
CA PHE A 85 -15.00 -21.89 7.71
C PHE A 85 -14.42 -22.37 6.39
N ASP A 86 -13.97 -23.61 6.38
CA ASP A 86 -13.47 -24.28 5.19
C ASP A 86 -14.34 -25.50 4.93
N ALA A 87 -14.75 -25.69 3.67
CA ALA A 87 -15.49 -26.88 3.25
C ALA A 87 -14.93 -27.36 1.92
N SER A 88 -14.76 -28.68 1.81
CA SER A 88 -14.28 -29.31 0.59
C SER A 88 -15.04 -30.60 0.32
N ALA A 89 -15.28 -30.87 -0.94
CA ALA A 89 -15.84 -32.13 -1.41
C ALA A 89 -14.93 -32.65 -2.52
N SER A 90 -14.67 -33.95 -2.52
CA SER A 90 -13.89 -34.61 -3.57
C SER A 90 -14.56 -35.92 -3.94
N TYR A 91 -14.56 -36.23 -5.23
CA TYR A 91 -14.93 -37.52 -5.75
C TYR A 91 -13.77 -38.03 -6.59
N THR A 92 -13.31 -39.25 -6.29
CA THR A 92 -12.24 -39.91 -7.00
C THR A 92 -12.75 -41.25 -7.50
N ASP A 93 -12.56 -41.48 -8.79
CA ASP A 93 -12.80 -42.77 -9.43
C ASP A 93 -11.45 -43.30 -9.95
N ALA A 94 -11.13 -44.53 -9.61
CA ALA A 94 -9.88 -45.16 -9.93
C ALA A 94 -10.08 -46.61 -10.41
N GLU A 95 -9.75 -46.85 -11.67
CA GLU A 95 -9.67 -48.18 -12.24
C GLU A 95 -8.22 -48.70 -12.21
N ARG A 96 -8.04 -49.94 -11.78
CA ARG A 96 -6.75 -50.66 -11.77
C ARG A 96 -6.89 -52.01 -12.43
N ILE A 97 -6.18 -52.17 -13.54
CA ILE A 97 -6.13 -53.43 -14.29
C ILE A 97 -4.91 -54.22 -13.84
N PHE A 98 -5.14 -55.41 -13.27
CA PHE A 98 -4.10 -56.36 -12.91
C PHE A 98 -3.96 -57.41 -14.01
N GLY A 99 -2.76 -57.49 -14.60
CA GLY A 99 -2.42 -58.56 -15.54
C GLY A 99 -2.39 -59.94 -14.87
N PRO A 100 -2.40 -61.03 -15.64
CA PRO A 100 -2.41 -62.38 -15.11
C PRO A 100 -1.18 -62.63 -14.23
N SER A 101 -1.40 -63.10 -13.00
CA SER A 101 -0.35 -63.44 -12.03
C SER A 101 -0.54 -64.87 -11.51
N PRO A 102 0.48 -65.49 -10.90
CA PRO A 102 0.32 -66.82 -10.29
C PRO A 102 -0.79 -66.89 -9.24
N GLN A 103 -1.17 -65.75 -8.64
CA GLN A 103 -2.27 -65.66 -7.67
C GLN A 103 -3.63 -65.33 -8.31
N ILE A 104 -3.65 -64.74 -9.53
CA ILE A 104 -4.86 -64.34 -10.25
C ILE A 104 -4.78 -64.81 -11.71
N PRO A 105 -5.13 -66.09 -12.00
CA PRO A 105 -5.12 -66.61 -13.36
C PRO A 105 -6.23 -65.96 -14.19
N GLY A 106 -5.87 -65.19 -15.22
CA GLY A 106 -6.82 -64.50 -16.12
C GLY A 106 -6.81 -62.98 -16.02
N GLY A 107 -6.15 -62.41 -15.01
CA GLY A 107 -6.19 -60.97 -14.73
C GLY A 107 -7.52 -60.55 -14.08
N THR A 108 -7.55 -59.36 -13.49
CA THR A 108 -8.77 -58.78 -12.89
C THR A 108 -8.71 -57.26 -12.97
N THR A 109 -9.89 -56.62 -13.00
CA THR A 109 -10.02 -55.18 -12.89
C THR A 109 -10.63 -54.85 -11.54
N PHE A 110 -10.00 -53.92 -10.85
CA PHE A 110 -10.47 -53.34 -9.60
C PHE A 110 -10.90 -51.90 -9.86
N GLU A 111 -12.12 -51.58 -9.47
CA GLU A 111 -12.69 -50.23 -9.58
C GLU A 111 -12.94 -49.70 -8.17
N GLY A 112 -12.46 -48.50 -7.88
CA GLY A 112 -12.56 -47.88 -6.58
C GLY A 112 -13.12 -46.48 -6.70
N GLU A 113 -14.28 -46.25 -6.12
CA GLU A 113 -14.88 -44.93 -5.99
C GLU A 113 -14.67 -44.42 -4.56
N THR A 114 -14.33 -43.15 -4.41
CA THR A 114 -14.17 -42.50 -3.11
C THR A 114 -14.80 -41.13 -3.16
N ALA A 115 -15.89 -40.95 -2.42
CA ALA A 115 -16.47 -39.64 -2.14
C ALA A 115 -16.01 -39.19 -0.75
N ALA A 116 -15.48 -37.99 -0.63
CA ALA A 116 -15.10 -37.42 0.64
C ALA A 116 -15.63 -35.99 0.76
N PHE A 117 -16.11 -35.65 1.95
CA PHE A 117 -16.59 -34.33 2.30
C PHE A 117 -15.98 -33.92 3.64
N ASN A 118 -15.36 -32.75 3.68
CA ASN A 118 -14.71 -32.21 4.86
C ASN A 118 -15.23 -30.81 5.16
N MET A 119 -15.48 -30.53 6.43
CA MET A 119 -15.81 -29.21 6.94
C MET A 119 -14.98 -28.90 8.18
N ASP A 120 -14.37 -27.71 8.19
CA ASP A 120 -13.57 -27.21 9.29
C ASP A 120 -14.11 -25.85 9.75
N PHE A 121 -14.37 -25.73 11.05
CA PHE A 121 -14.64 -24.48 11.72
C PHE A 121 -13.50 -24.18 12.69
N THR A 122 -12.62 -23.28 12.31
CA THR A 122 -11.45 -22.90 13.11
C THR A 122 -11.60 -21.51 13.68
N ARG A 123 -11.31 -21.34 14.97
CA ARG A 123 -11.21 -20.02 15.61
C ARG A 123 -10.00 -19.91 16.51
N PRO A 124 -9.02 -19.06 16.15
CA PRO A 124 -8.01 -18.60 17.07
C PRO A 124 -8.63 -17.71 18.15
N LEU A 125 -8.29 -17.97 19.41
CA LEU A 125 -8.79 -17.22 20.55
C LEU A 125 -7.79 -16.15 20.98
N ARG A 126 -8.33 -15.02 21.44
CA ARG A 126 -7.54 -13.91 22.00
C ARG A 126 -6.75 -14.29 23.25
N THR A 127 -6.98 -15.46 23.84
CA THR A 127 -6.19 -16.00 24.96
C THR A 127 -4.94 -16.75 24.52
N GLY A 128 -4.72 -16.92 23.21
CA GLY A 128 -3.59 -17.66 22.62
C GLY A 128 -3.89 -19.12 22.29
N GLY A 129 -5.08 -19.62 22.65
CA GLY A 129 -5.54 -20.95 22.26
C GLY A 129 -6.26 -20.96 20.91
N SER A 130 -6.61 -22.14 20.42
CA SER A 130 -7.44 -22.33 19.23
C SER A 130 -8.56 -23.33 19.51
N PHE A 131 -9.70 -23.12 18.87
CA PHE A 131 -10.82 -24.04 18.83
C PHE A 131 -11.01 -24.51 17.39
N VAL A 132 -11.21 -25.81 17.20
CA VAL A 132 -11.47 -26.41 15.88
C VAL A 132 -12.63 -27.40 16.03
N ALA A 133 -13.64 -27.26 15.18
CA ALA A 133 -14.62 -28.30 14.95
C ALA A 133 -14.43 -28.84 13.53
N HIS A 134 -14.10 -30.12 13.43
CA HIS A 134 -13.84 -30.82 12.19
C HIS A 134 -14.92 -31.87 11.97
N PHE A 135 -15.47 -31.92 10.77
CA PHE A 135 -16.36 -32.96 10.32
C PHE A 135 -15.82 -33.52 9.01
N ASP A 136 -15.59 -34.81 8.97
CA ASP A 136 -15.20 -35.55 7.78
C ASP A 136 -16.14 -36.73 7.55
N SER A 137 -16.54 -36.91 6.30
CA SER A 137 -17.39 -37.99 5.83
C SER A 137 -16.72 -38.59 4.60
N THR A 138 -16.38 -39.87 4.66
CA THR A 138 -15.76 -40.59 3.55
C THR A 138 -16.57 -41.84 3.23
N GLU A 139 -17.01 -41.94 1.98
CA GLU A 139 -17.62 -43.11 1.40
C GLU A 139 -16.63 -43.73 0.41
N GLN A 140 -16.34 -45.02 0.58
CA GLN A 140 -15.47 -45.79 -0.30
C GLN A 140 -16.18 -47.04 -0.79
N ILE A 141 -16.30 -47.14 -2.11
CA ILE A 141 -16.89 -48.28 -2.81
C ILE A 141 -15.76 -48.98 -3.55
N ASN A 142 -15.60 -50.27 -3.34
CA ASN A 142 -14.53 -51.06 -3.96
C ASN A 142 -15.14 -52.25 -4.70
N GLN A 143 -15.16 -52.20 -6.03
CA GLN A 143 -15.72 -53.25 -6.87
C GLN A 143 -14.62 -54.09 -7.51
N THR A 144 -14.78 -55.42 -7.47
CA THR A 144 -13.91 -56.35 -8.21
C THR A 144 -14.72 -57.12 -9.24
N ILE A 145 -14.35 -57.03 -10.52
CA ILE A 145 -15.06 -57.73 -11.59
C ILE A 145 -15.01 -59.25 -11.34
N GLY A 146 -16.17 -59.84 -11.03
CA GLY A 146 -16.35 -61.27 -10.74
C GLY A 146 -16.57 -61.63 -9.25
N SER A 147 -16.55 -60.64 -8.36
CA SER A 147 -16.97 -60.77 -6.95
C SER A 147 -18.48 -60.53 -6.82
N THR A 148 -19.13 -61.11 -5.79
CA THR A 148 -20.56 -60.87 -5.46
C THR A 148 -20.73 -60.15 -4.12
N ASP A 149 -19.63 -59.89 -3.41
CA ASP A 149 -19.65 -59.34 -2.06
C ASP A 149 -18.51 -58.31 -1.95
N ASP A 150 -18.82 -57.09 -2.38
CA ASP A 150 -17.91 -55.96 -2.43
C ASP A 150 -18.38 -54.96 -1.35
N PRO A 151 -17.60 -54.71 -0.28
CA PRO A 151 -18.07 -53.93 0.85
C PRO A 151 -17.95 -52.43 0.61
N ASP A 152 -19.07 -51.74 0.71
CA ASP A 152 -19.13 -50.28 0.82
C ASP A 152 -18.75 -49.87 2.25
N THR A 153 -17.79 -48.96 2.38
CA THR A 153 -17.35 -48.43 3.68
C THR A 153 -17.73 -46.97 3.80
N PHE A 154 -18.36 -46.64 4.92
CA PHE A 154 -18.75 -45.27 5.26
C PHE A 154 -18.16 -44.90 6.62
N ASP A 155 -17.37 -43.83 6.66
CA ASP A 155 -16.76 -43.29 7.88
C ASP A 155 -17.18 -41.82 8.06
N ASP A 156 -17.90 -41.56 9.14
CA ASP A 156 -18.30 -40.23 9.57
C ASP A 156 -17.63 -39.91 10.89
N THR A 157 -16.78 -38.89 10.89
CA THR A 157 -16.06 -38.45 12.07
C THR A 157 -16.38 -36.99 12.38
N LEU A 158 -16.83 -36.75 13.61
CA LEU A 158 -17.02 -35.40 14.17
C LEU A 158 -16.06 -35.20 15.34
N ARG A 159 -15.19 -34.19 15.23
CA ARG A 159 -14.16 -33.91 16.23
C ARG A 159 -14.21 -32.46 16.69
N PHE A 160 -14.25 -32.27 18.00
CA PHE A 160 -14.05 -30.97 18.64
C PHE A 160 -12.70 -30.95 19.33
N SER A 161 -11.88 -29.96 19.01
CA SER A 161 -10.55 -29.77 19.58
C SER A 161 -10.42 -28.38 20.18
N TYR A 162 -9.86 -28.32 21.39
CA TYR A 162 -9.52 -27.08 22.07
C TYR A 162 -8.08 -27.17 22.57
N VAL A 163 -7.22 -26.28 22.10
CA VAL A 163 -5.80 -26.25 22.45
C VAL A 163 -5.48 -24.93 23.11
N GLN A 164 -4.95 -24.96 24.33
CA GLN A 164 -4.50 -23.77 25.05
C GLN A 164 -3.04 -23.91 25.49
N PRO A 165 -2.11 -23.08 24.97
CA PRO A 165 -0.75 -23.03 25.50
C PRO A 165 -0.77 -22.41 26.91
N LEU A 166 -0.01 -22.99 27.84
CA LEU A 166 0.05 -22.54 29.24
C LEU A 166 1.28 -21.68 29.57
N ARG A 167 2.33 -21.75 28.75
CA ARG A 167 3.61 -21.03 28.97
C ARG A 167 3.94 -20.08 27.81
N ARG A 168 4.82 -20.48 26.89
CA ARG A 168 5.13 -19.69 25.69
C ARG A 168 3.93 -19.75 24.75
N GLY A 169 3.48 -18.60 24.26
CA GLY A 169 2.26 -18.53 23.45
C GLY A 169 0.98 -18.29 24.25
N ALA A 170 1.06 -18.30 25.58
CA ALA A 170 -0.10 -18.21 26.44
C ALA A 170 -0.54 -16.75 26.67
N TRP A 171 -1.83 -16.61 26.92
CA TRP A 171 -2.49 -15.40 27.40
C TRP A 171 -2.61 -14.27 26.38
N ARG A 172 -3.50 -13.33 26.72
CA ARG A 172 -3.92 -12.25 25.82
C ARG A 172 -2.79 -11.37 25.32
N LYS A 173 -1.84 -11.02 26.19
CA LYS A 173 -0.76 -10.10 25.83
C LYS A 173 0.13 -10.64 24.71
N TYR A 174 0.39 -11.94 24.71
CA TYR A 174 1.16 -12.57 23.65
C TYR A 174 0.30 -12.75 22.40
N ALA A 175 -0.92 -13.28 22.56
CA ALA A 175 -1.82 -13.53 21.45
C ALA A 175 -2.14 -12.26 20.65
N THR A 176 -2.40 -11.13 21.32
CA THR A 176 -2.78 -9.86 20.69
C THR A 176 -1.61 -8.91 20.43
N SER A 177 -0.36 -9.40 20.43
CA SER A 177 0.81 -8.51 20.33
C SER A 177 0.88 -7.81 18.97
N SER A 178 0.54 -8.51 17.89
CA SER A 178 0.54 -7.94 16.53
C SER A 178 -0.58 -6.91 16.34
N GLN A 179 -1.75 -7.10 16.97
CA GLN A 179 -2.83 -6.10 16.98
C GLN A 179 -2.39 -4.86 17.76
N ARG A 180 -1.68 -5.05 18.87
CA ARG A 180 -1.13 -3.93 19.66
C ARG A 180 -0.07 -3.15 18.89
N GLU A 181 0.76 -3.83 18.10
CA GLU A 181 1.73 -3.20 17.21
C GLU A 181 1.03 -2.33 16.17
N ARG A 182 0.00 -2.87 15.49
CA ARG A 182 -0.77 -2.09 14.51
C ARG A 182 -1.55 -0.93 15.11
N GLU A 183 -2.07 -1.08 16.33
CA GLU A 183 -2.68 0.02 17.08
C GLU A 183 -1.69 1.18 17.28
N ILE A 184 -0.43 0.86 17.62
CA ILE A 184 0.63 1.86 17.78
C ILE A 184 0.99 2.49 16.44
N GLN A 185 1.09 1.71 15.36
CA GLN A 185 1.35 2.23 14.01
C GLN A 185 0.25 3.18 13.54
N PHE A 186 -1.02 2.82 13.75
CA PHE A 186 -2.15 3.70 13.46
C PHE A 186 -2.07 5.02 14.25
N ALA A 187 -1.78 4.95 15.55
CA ALA A 187 -1.60 6.13 16.37
C ALA A 187 -0.44 7.02 15.87
N GLN A 188 0.67 6.42 15.41
CA GLN A 188 1.78 7.16 14.82
C GLN A 188 1.37 7.88 13.53
N GLN A 189 0.62 7.22 12.64
CA GLN A 189 0.15 7.85 11.41
C GLN A 189 -0.82 9.00 11.67
N LEU A 190 -1.67 8.86 12.68
CA LEU A 190 -2.56 9.95 13.11
C LEU A 190 -1.76 11.19 13.55
N GLU A 191 -0.65 11.01 14.27
CA GLU A 191 0.22 12.12 14.65
C GLU A 191 1.05 12.65 13.47
N ALA A 192 1.49 11.79 12.55
CA ALA A 192 2.19 12.20 11.32
C ALA A 192 1.31 13.11 10.45
N ARG A 193 0.03 12.75 10.26
CA ARG A 193 -0.95 13.61 9.57
C ARG A 193 -1.12 14.96 10.26
N ARG A 194 -1.17 14.99 11.59
CA ARG A 194 -1.26 16.24 12.35
C ARG A 194 -0.02 17.11 12.14
N SER A 195 1.17 16.52 12.12
CA SER A 195 2.42 17.22 11.81
C SER A 195 2.39 17.80 10.40
N ALA A 196 2.07 16.99 9.39
CA ALA A 196 1.98 17.43 8.00
C ALA A 196 1.04 18.63 7.82
N ARG A 197 -0.12 18.62 8.51
CA ARG A 197 -1.03 19.76 8.51
C ARG A 197 -0.42 21.01 9.16
N GLN A 198 0.29 20.87 10.28
CA GLN A 198 0.96 22.00 10.94
C GLN A 198 2.08 22.58 10.09
N ASP A 199 2.88 21.72 9.45
CA ASP A 199 3.95 22.11 8.55
C ASP A 199 3.41 22.83 7.31
N LEU A 200 2.29 22.36 6.75
CA LEU A 200 1.59 23.03 5.66
C LEU A 200 1.12 24.43 6.07
N LEU A 201 0.47 24.56 7.24
CA LEU A 201 0.00 25.85 7.74
C LEU A 201 1.17 26.84 7.92
N LEU A 202 2.29 26.37 8.48
CA LEU A 202 3.49 27.19 8.66
C LEU A 202 4.10 27.60 7.30
N SER A 203 4.16 26.69 6.34
CA SER A 203 4.66 26.94 4.99
C SER A 203 3.83 28.01 4.27
N VAL A 204 2.50 27.88 4.31
CA VAL A 204 1.57 28.86 3.72
C VAL A 204 1.70 30.22 4.39
N TYR A 205 1.81 30.26 5.72
CA TYR A 205 2.01 31.49 6.47
C TYR A 205 3.28 32.23 6.02
N ASN A 206 4.40 31.52 5.94
CA ASN A 206 5.68 32.10 5.51
C ASN A 206 5.65 32.55 4.05
N ALA A 207 5.03 31.77 3.16
CA ALA A 207 4.88 32.12 1.75
C ALA A 207 4.03 33.39 1.57
N TYR A 208 2.92 33.51 2.32
CA TYR A 208 2.06 34.68 2.29
C TYR A 208 2.80 35.95 2.71
N TRP A 209 3.45 35.93 3.89
CA TRP A 209 4.19 37.10 4.36
C TRP A 209 5.42 37.42 3.52
N GLY A 210 6.06 36.40 2.92
CA GLY A 210 7.10 36.59 1.92
C GLY A 210 6.60 37.36 0.70
N LEU A 211 5.42 37.01 0.19
CA LEU A 211 4.79 37.72 -0.93
C LEU A 211 4.41 39.17 -0.55
N VAL A 212 3.84 39.39 0.63
CA VAL A 212 3.52 40.73 1.13
C VAL A 212 4.79 41.60 1.21
N SER A 213 5.86 41.08 1.81
CA SER A 213 7.13 41.79 1.90
C SER A 213 7.74 42.09 0.52
N ALA A 214 7.67 41.14 -0.43
CA ALA A 214 8.19 41.36 -1.78
C ALA A 214 7.41 42.45 -2.54
N ARG A 215 6.09 42.52 -2.34
CA ARG A 215 5.23 43.58 -2.90
C ARG A 215 5.60 44.95 -2.35
N GLU A 216 5.81 45.06 -1.03
CA GLU A 216 6.23 46.31 -0.40
C GLU A 216 7.62 46.75 -0.87
N GLN A 217 8.58 45.81 -0.97
CA GLN A 217 9.93 46.10 -1.46
C GLN A 217 9.92 46.61 -2.90
N ARG A 218 9.08 46.03 -3.78
CA ARG A 218 8.89 46.55 -5.14
C ARG A 218 8.34 47.98 -5.11
N GLY A 219 7.32 48.26 -4.30
CA GLY A 219 6.76 49.62 -4.19
C GLY A 219 7.80 50.66 -3.74
N VAL A 220 8.70 50.29 -2.83
CA VAL A 220 9.83 51.13 -2.41
C VAL A 220 10.84 51.32 -3.54
N ALA A 221 11.17 50.26 -4.29
CA ALA A 221 12.09 50.32 -5.42
C ALA A 221 11.55 51.22 -6.56
N ASP A 222 10.27 51.10 -6.89
CA ASP A 222 9.60 51.93 -7.90
C ASP A 222 9.63 53.41 -7.46
N SER A 223 9.31 53.71 -6.20
CA SER A 223 9.38 55.07 -5.65
C SER A 223 10.81 55.65 -5.66
N ALA A 224 11.82 54.81 -5.38
CA ALA A 224 13.22 55.22 -5.42
C ALA A 224 13.70 55.49 -6.86
N LEU A 225 13.21 54.71 -7.83
CA LEU A 225 13.49 54.92 -9.25
C LEU A 225 12.89 56.24 -9.73
N ASP A 226 11.63 56.51 -9.43
CA ASP A 226 10.96 57.76 -9.80
C ASP A 226 11.70 58.98 -9.24
N LEU A 227 12.09 58.93 -7.96
CA LEU A 227 12.89 59.97 -7.33
C LEU A 227 14.26 60.15 -8.01
N GLY A 228 14.92 59.05 -8.39
CA GLY A 228 16.18 59.08 -9.10
C GLY A 228 16.06 59.73 -10.50
N LEU A 229 14.98 59.42 -11.22
CA LEU A 229 14.69 60.02 -12.53
C LEU A 229 14.37 61.52 -12.41
N GLU A 230 13.61 61.94 -11.40
CA GLU A 230 13.35 63.35 -11.13
C GLU A 230 14.64 64.13 -10.84
N GLN A 231 15.54 63.57 -10.01
CA GLN A 231 16.84 64.19 -9.73
C GLN A 231 17.71 64.32 -10.98
N LEU A 232 17.72 63.30 -11.85
CA LEU A 232 18.42 63.35 -13.13
C LEU A 232 17.90 64.49 -14.01
N GLN A 233 16.58 64.61 -14.15
CA GLN A 233 15.97 65.70 -14.94
C GLN A 233 16.30 67.07 -14.37
N GLN A 234 16.28 67.24 -13.04
CA GLN A 234 16.66 68.50 -12.40
C GLN A 234 18.11 68.88 -12.67
N ASN A 235 19.03 67.91 -12.61
CA ASN A 235 20.45 68.14 -12.92
C ASN A 235 20.66 68.51 -14.40
N GLN A 236 19.94 67.87 -15.32
CA GLN A 236 20.01 68.19 -16.75
C GLN A 236 19.51 69.60 -17.08
N ARG A 237 18.51 70.12 -16.36
CA ARG A 237 18.02 71.51 -16.55
C ARG A 237 18.96 72.59 -16.01
N ARG A 238 19.93 72.22 -15.17
CA ARG A 238 20.88 73.15 -14.53
C ARG A 238 22.18 73.34 -15.32
N LEU A 239 22.44 72.47 -16.31
CA LEU A 239 23.57 72.56 -17.24
C LEU A 239 23.16 73.34 -18.50
#